data_AF-X1SE57-F1
#
_entry.id   AF-X1SE57-F1
#
_cell.length_a   1.000
_cell.length_b   1.000
_cell.length_c   1.000
_cell.angle_alpha   90.00
_cell.angle_beta   90.00
_cell.angle_gamma   90.00
#
_symmetry.space_group_name_H-M   'P 1'
#
loop_
_entity.id
_entity.type
_entity.pdbx_description
1 polymer ?
#
loop_
_entity_poly.entity_id
_entity_poly.type
_entity_poly.pdbx_seq_one_letter_code
_entity_poly.pdbx_strand_id
1 'polypeptide(L)'
;FTMSRCDVGHHNYALVGLNDAKQIEIFCSTGQNTTFWVIGYFNKNAVFLDDCPNRPPLVANSWQTIDFSDIAPDAMAGIFLVGPWSGHEYDAGLRPFGSTNDWHYPSRSHFALVKMVNGKVDCYRHSSIAVSAMHMYLTGYLKSGGDFRTNAIDITPLDTGLWVPVGIHVGAEFPTLISVECFTTTGYTYFGSRKTKSYRDILSRYPRHTFNCVHPAIVPDIELWRDTVDVHFKQHGTLY
;
A
#
# COMPACT_ATOMS: atom_id res chain seq x y z
N PHE A 1 9.25 -0.28 10.70
CA PHE A 1 10.09 0.50 9.76
C PHE A 1 9.41 0.53 8.41
N THR A 2 9.63 1.58 7.60
CA THR A 2 9.15 1.67 6.22
C THR A 2 10.34 1.59 5.27
N MET A 3 10.37 0.53 4.47
CA MET A 3 11.38 0.30 3.46
C MET A 3 10.74 0.47 2.08
N SER A 4 11.44 1.15 1.19
CA SER A 4 11.11 1.26 -0.22
C SER A 4 12.21 0.57 -1.02
N ARG A 5 11.85 -0.45 -1.79
CA ARG A 5 12.70 -1.09 -2.79
C ARG A 5 12.47 -0.43 -4.14
N CYS A 6 13.49 0.23 -4.68
CA CYS A 6 13.48 0.69 -6.06
C CYS A 6 14.37 -0.26 -6.88
N ASP A 7 13.78 -0.92 -7.87
CA ASP A 7 14.49 -1.68 -8.90
C ASP A 7 14.33 -0.97 -10.26
N VAL A 8 15.19 -1.29 -11.23
CA VAL A 8 15.10 -0.74 -12.59
C VAL A 8 13.80 -1.25 -13.25
N GLY A 9 12.72 -0.47 -13.08
CA GLY A 9 11.42 -0.73 -13.67
C GLY A 9 10.27 -1.05 -12.71
N HIS A 10 10.51 -1.31 -11.41
CA HIS A 10 9.44 -1.55 -10.43
C HIS A 10 9.81 -0.98 -9.03
N HIS A 11 8.86 -0.35 -8.33
CA HIS A 11 9.08 0.35 -7.05
C HIS A 11 8.20 -0.15 -5.89
N ASN A 12 8.65 -1.24 -5.28
CA ASN A 12 8.11 -1.86 -4.06
C ASN A 12 8.09 -0.93 -2.82
N TYR A 13 6.99 -0.83 -2.10
CA TYR A 13 7.00 -0.47 -0.67
C TYR A 13 6.89 -1.74 0.17
N ALA A 14 7.44 -1.71 1.38
CA ALA A 14 7.25 -2.73 2.39
C ALA A 14 7.35 -2.12 3.79
N LEU A 15 6.53 -2.60 4.71
CA LEU A 15 6.74 -2.40 6.14
C LEU A 15 7.28 -3.69 6.72
N VAL A 16 8.43 -3.58 7.38
CA VAL A 16 9.16 -4.74 7.92
C VAL A 16 9.48 -4.52 9.39
N GLY A 17 9.33 -5.60 10.14
CA GLY A 17 9.82 -5.72 11.51
C GLY A 17 11.33 -5.85 11.53
N LEU A 18 11.94 -5.47 12.64
CA LEU A 18 13.34 -5.75 12.89
C LEU A 18 13.46 -6.86 13.93
N ASN A 19 14.52 -7.64 13.83
CA ASN A 19 14.92 -8.51 14.94
C ASN A 19 15.46 -7.69 16.14
N ASP A 20 15.81 -8.36 17.24
CA ASP A 20 16.36 -7.72 18.45
C ASP A 20 17.65 -6.93 18.21
N ALA A 21 18.42 -7.31 17.19
CA ALA A 21 19.64 -6.61 16.77
C ALA A 21 19.36 -5.41 15.84
N LYS A 22 18.08 -5.07 15.61
CA LYS A 22 17.62 -4.02 14.70
C LYS A 22 18.04 -4.27 13.24
N GLN A 23 17.99 -5.52 12.81
CA GLN A 23 18.35 -5.94 11.45
C GLN A 23 17.13 -6.42 10.68
N ILE A 24 17.24 -6.31 9.36
CA ILE A 24 16.34 -6.96 8.39
C ILE A 24 17.16 -7.93 7.55
N GLU A 25 16.52 -9.01 7.13
CA GLU A 25 17.05 -9.91 6.12
C GLU A 25 16.35 -9.64 4.81
N ILE A 26 17.14 -9.48 3.75
CA ILE A 26 16.63 -9.23 2.40
C ILE A 26 17.23 -10.28 1.49
N PHE A 27 16.34 -11.08 0.88
CA PHE A 27 16.73 -11.98 -0.19
C PHE A 27 16.82 -11.22 -1.52
N CYS A 28 17.96 -11.33 -2.20
CA CYS A 28 18.20 -10.80 -3.54
C CYS A 28 18.72 -11.94 -4.42
N SER A 29 17.86 -12.49 -5.28
CA SER A 29 18.18 -13.66 -6.12
C SER A 29 19.17 -13.37 -7.24
N THR A 30 19.31 -12.10 -7.65
CA THR A 30 20.18 -11.67 -8.74
C THR A 30 21.02 -10.49 -8.27
N GLY A 31 22.32 -10.71 -8.06
CA GLY A 31 23.20 -9.78 -7.35
C GLY A 31 23.53 -8.45 -8.03
N GLN A 32 22.67 -7.89 -8.90
CA GLN A 32 22.95 -6.61 -9.55
C GLN A 32 21.69 -5.72 -9.62
N ASN A 33 21.84 -4.49 -9.11
CA ASN A 33 20.97 -3.31 -9.24
C ASN A 33 19.73 -3.15 -8.34
N THR A 34 19.54 -3.94 -7.28
CA THR A 34 18.49 -3.61 -6.29
C THR A 34 18.99 -2.59 -5.26
N THR A 35 18.34 -1.44 -5.17
CA THR A 35 18.61 -0.44 -4.12
C THR A 35 17.46 -0.40 -3.11
N PHE A 36 17.81 -0.46 -1.82
CA PHE A 36 16.86 -0.34 -0.72
C PHE A 36 17.03 1.01 -0.04
N TRP A 37 15.92 1.71 0.12
CA TRP A 37 15.86 2.99 0.82
C TRP A 37 14.99 2.83 2.06
N VAL A 38 15.50 3.25 3.21
CA VAL A 38 14.67 3.46 4.40
C VAL A 38 14.08 4.86 4.26
N ILE A 39 12.76 4.92 4.08
CA ILE A 39 12.04 6.19 3.85
C ILE A 39 11.32 6.69 5.10
N GLY A 40 11.25 5.86 6.13
CA GLY A 40 10.67 6.22 7.41
C GLY A 40 10.66 5.06 8.40
N TYR A 41 10.19 5.32 9.60
CA TYR A 41 9.93 4.31 10.62
C TYR A 41 8.79 4.79 11.51
N PHE A 42 8.05 3.85 12.07
CA PHE A 42 7.09 4.10 13.15
C PHE A 42 7.68 3.58 14.45
N ASN A 43 7.25 4.21 15.54
CA ASN A 43 7.63 3.85 16.89
C ASN A 43 6.75 2.69 17.39
N LYS A 44 6.62 2.56 18.72
CA LYS A 44 5.71 1.61 19.39
C LYS A 44 4.34 1.56 18.70
N ASN A 45 3.65 0.41 18.77
CA ASN A 45 2.28 0.14 18.28
C ASN A 45 2.14 -0.64 16.97
N ALA A 46 3.24 -1.08 16.35
CA ALA A 46 3.21 -2.08 15.29
C ALA A 46 3.53 -3.48 15.84
N VAL A 47 2.84 -4.50 15.32
CA VAL A 47 3.16 -5.92 15.52
C VAL A 47 3.49 -6.50 14.16
N PHE A 48 4.63 -7.20 14.05
CA PHE A 48 5.01 -7.95 12.86
C PHE A 48 4.90 -9.43 13.15
N LEU A 49 4.38 -10.18 12.18
CA LEU A 49 4.08 -11.60 12.34
C LEU A 49 5.18 -12.43 11.68
N ASP A 50 5.63 -13.48 12.35
CA ASP A 50 6.66 -14.37 11.81
C ASP A 50 6.10 -15.22 10.66
N ASP A 51 4.91 -15.80 10.85
CA ASP A 51 4.32 -16.77 9.91
C ASP A 51 3.51 -16.14 8.78
N CYS A 52 3.24 -14.83 8.84
CA CYS A 52 2.47 -14.08 7.85
C CYS A 52 1.24 -14.84 7.32
N PRO A 53 0.15 -15.04 8.09
CA PRO A 53 -0.98 -15.89 7.70
C PRO A 53 -1.61 -15.46 6.36
N ASN A 54 -1.86 -16.44 5.48
CA ASN A 54 -2.47 -16.26 4.16
C ASN A 54 -3.97 -16.58 4.17
N ARG A 55 -4.83 -15.66 3.73
CA ARG A 55 -6.28 -15.89 3.62
C ARG A 55 -6.85 -15.31 2.31
N PRO A 56 -6.69 -16.00 1.15
CA PRO A 56 -7.21 -15.50 -0.11
C PRO A 56 -8.75 -15.61 -0.19
N PRO A 57 -9.43 -14.73 -0.97
CA PRO A 57 -10.84 -14.89 -1.26
C PRO A 57 -11.16 -16.20 -1.98
N LEU A 58 -12.18 -16.92 -1.52
CA LEU A 58 -12.63 -18.19 -2.06
C LEU A 58 -13.56 -18.02 -3.26
N VAL A 59 -14.42 -17.00 -3.26
CA VAL A 59 -15.37 -16.74 -4.37
C VAL A 59 -14.80 -15.65 -5.28
N ALA A 60 -14.79 -15.95 -6.57
CA ALA A 60 -14.34 -15.02 -7.59
C ALA A 60 -15.40 -13.94 -7.89
N ASN A 61 -14.95 -12.81 -8.44
CA ASN A 61 -15.78 -11.69 -8.91
C ASN A 61 -16.69 -11.12 -7.83
N SER A 62 -16.24 -11.13 -6.57
CA SER A 62 -16.96 -10.58 -5.43
C SER A 62 -15.99 -10.06 -4.38
N TRP A 63 -16.40 -9.01 -3.67
CA TRP A 63 -15.73 -8.59 -2.45
C TRP A 63 -16.08 -9.55 -1.32
N GLN A 64 -15.06 -10.15 -0.73
CA GLN A 64 -15.21 -11.10 0.36
C GLN A 64 -14.59 -10.56 1.63
N THR A 65 -15.30 -10.70 2.75
CA THR A 65 -14.74 -10.41 4.05
C THR A 65 -13.69 -11.46 4.41
N ILE A 66 -12.49 -10.98 4.67
CA ILE A 66 -11.37 -11.76 5.17
C ILE A 66 -11.20 -11.41 6.64
N ASP A 67 -11.46 -12.41 7.47
CA ASP A 67 -11.41 -12.29 8.92
C ASP A 67 -9.99 -12.62 9.39
N PHE A 68 -9.41 -11.80 10.27
CA PHE A 68 -8.17 -12.03 11.02
C PHE A 68 -8.37 -11.71 12.52
N SER A 69 -9.61 -11.72 13.01
CA SER A 69 -9.95 -11.36 14.40
C SER A 69 -9.33 -12.29 15.45
N ASP A 70 -8.91 -13.50 15.06
CA ASP A 70 -8.14 -14.42 15.90
C ASP A 70 -6.68 -13.97 16.13
N ILE A 71 -6.14 -13.10 15.27
CA ILE A 71 -4.73 -12.68 15.27
C ILE A 71 -4.59 -11.19 15.62
N ALA A 72 -5.52 -10.39 15.09
CA ALA A 72 -5.48 -8.93 15.15
C ALA A 72 -6.86 -8.33 15.49
N PRO A 73 -7.52 -8.76 16.60
CA PRO A 73 -8.88 -8.34 16.93
C PRO A 73 -9.00 -6.82 17.10
N ASP A 74 -7.98 -6.20 17.70
CA ASP A 74 -7.94 -4.78 18.04
C ASP A 74 -7.06 -3.95 17.08
N ALA A 75 -6.74 -4.50 15.90
CA ALA A 75 -5.94 -3.75 14.93
C ALA A 75 -6.73 -2.58 14.33
N MET A 76 -6.09 -1.41 14.31
CA MET A 76 -6.56 -0.22 13.61
C MET A 76 -6.31 -0.34 12.10
N ALA A 77 -5.15 -0.89 11.72
CA ALA A 77 -4.77 -1.10 10.33
C ALA A 77 -3.94 -2.37 10.17
N GLY A 78 -4.10 -3.04 9.04
CA GLY A 78 -3.35 -4.23 8.66
C GLY A 78 -2.28 -3.89 7.64
N ILE A 79 -1.15 -4.57 7.77
CA ILE A 79 -0.02 -4.52 6.85
C ILE A 79 -0.10 -5.78 6.00
N PHE A 80 -0.41 -5.62 4.72
CA PHE A 80 -0.66 -6.73 3.82
C PHE A 80 0.35 -6.82 2.70
N LEU A 81 0.64 -8.05 2.29
CA LEU A 81 1.18 -8.37 0.98
C LEU A 81 0.07 -9.08 0.20
N VAL A 82 -0.40 -8.44 -0.87
CA VAL A 82 -1.53 -8.91 -1.66
C VAL A 82 -1.06 -9.17 -3.08
N GLY A 83 -1.44 -10.32 -3.63
CA GLY A 83 -1.42 -10.50 -5.06
C GLY A 83 -1.09 -11.92 -5.54
N PRO A 84 -1.02 -12.06 -6.86
CA PRO A 84 -0.71 -13.32 -7.51
C PRO A 84 0.79 -13.65 -7.43
N TRP A 85 1.16 -14.88 -7.08
CA TRP A 85 2.57 -15.33 -7.10
C TRP A 85 3.05 -15.73 -8.50
N SER A 86 2.17 -15.78 -9.51
CA SER A 86 2.51 -16.32 -10.84
C SER A 86 3.24 -15.34 -11.78
N GLY A 87 3.70 -14.17 -11.30
CA GLY A 87 4.42 -13.19 -12.13
C GLY A 87 3.55 -12.44 -13.16
N HIS A 88 2.26 -12.79 -13.24
CA HIS A 88 1.28 -12.11 -14.08
C HIS A 88 0.48 -11.08 -13.28
N GLU A 89 -0.06 -10.09 -13.99
CA GLU A 89 -1.04 -9.15 -13.42
C GLU A 89 -2.41 -9.79 -13.41
N TYR A 90 -3.07 -9.72 -12.26
CA TYR A 90 -4.47 -10.09 -12.19
C TYR A 90 -5.26 -9.11 -11.37
N ASP A 91 -6.53 -9.01 -11.71
CA ASP A 91 -7.47 -8.09 -11.12
C ASP A 91 -7.81 -8.53 -9.68
N ALA A 92 -7.33 -7.72 -8.73
CA ALA A 92 -7.49 -7.92 -7.30
C ALA A 92 -7.72 -6.57 -6.62
N GLY A 93 -8.28 -6.61 -5.42
CA GLY A 93 -8.52 -5.42 -4.63
C GLY A 93 -8.45 -5.73 -3.14
N LEU A 94 -8.11 -4.72 -2.35
CA LEU A 94 -8.13 -4.77 -0.90
C LEU A 94 -8.72 -3.47 -0.37
N ARG A 95 -9.68 -3.55 0.54
CA ARG A 95 -10.32 -2.38 1.13
C ARG A 95 -10.71 -2.61 2.59
N PRO A 96 -10.96 -1.54 3.36
CA PRO A 96 -11.54 -1.66 4.70
C PRO A 96 -12.85 -2.43 4.69
N PHE A 97 -13.09 -3.23 5.73
CA PHE A 97 -14.38 -3.90 5.91
C PHE A 97 -15.52 -2.87 5.98
N GLY A 98 -16.55 -3.07 5.15
CA GLY A 98 -17.69 -2.15 5.04
C GLY A 98 -17.43 -0.91 4.16
N SER A 99 -16.30 -0.87 3.46
CA SER A 99 -16.04 0.14 2.43
C SER A 99 -17.00 -0.02 1.24
N THR A 100 -17.41 1.12 0.67
CA THR A 100 -18.19 1.18 -0.58
C THR A 100 -17.29 1.43 -1.80
N ASN A 101 -15.97 1.52 -1.63
CA ASN A 101 -15.06 1.70 -2.75
C ASN A 101 -15.01 0.41 -3.58
N ASP A 102 -15.30 0.53 -4.88
CA ASP A 102 -15.31 -0.59 -5.83
C ASP A 102 -14.11 -0.49 -6.78
N TRP A 103 -12.92 -0.51 -6.19
CA TRP A 103 -11.66 -0.41 -6.93
C TRP A 103 -10.93 -1.73 -6.83
N HIS A 104 -10.85 -2.40 -7.96
CA HIS A 104 -10.04 -3.59 -8.16
C HIS A 104 -9.45 -3.45 -9.56
N TYR A 105 -8.15 -3.69 -9.65
CA TYR A 105 -7.41 -3.50 -10.89
C TYR A 105 -6.34 -4.58 -11.05
N PRO A 106 -5.93 -4.89 -12.28
CA PRO A 106 -4.80 -5.76 -12.50
C PRO A 106 -3.56 -5.27 -11.76
N SER A 107 -3.04 -6.09 -10.86
CA SER A 107 -1.80 -5.80 -10.15
C SER A 107 -0.93 -7.03 -10.04
N ARG A 108 0.36 -6.79 -9.82
CA ARG A 108 1.29 -7.81 -9.33
C ARG A 108 1.19 -7.86 -7.80
N SER A 109 2.03 -8.68 -7.18
CA SER A 109 2.19 -8.65 -5.72
C SER A 109 2.54 -7.22 -5.26
N HIS A 110 1.70 -6.64 -4.42
CA HIS A 110 1.86 -5.30 -3.87
C HIS A 110 1.66 -5.28 -2.36
N PHE A 111 2.32 -4.31 -1.75
CA PHE A 111 2.12 -3.96 -0.35
C PHE A 111 0.82 -3.17 -0.21
N ALA A 112 0.14 -3.28 0.93
CA ALA A 112 -0.97 -2.42 1.29
C ALA A 112 -1.01 -2.14 2.80
N LEU A 113 -1.38 -0.91 3.15
CA LEU A 113 -1.65 -0.49 4.53
C LEU A 113 -3.10 0.03 4.62
N VAL A 114 -3.99 -0.79 5.17
CA VAL A 114 -5.45 -0.62 5.07
C VAL A 114 -6.09 -0.72 6.45
N LYS A 115 -7.14 0.07 6.69
CA LYS A 115 -7.93 0.01 7.92
C LYS A 115 -8.43 -1.42 8.18
N MET A 116 -8.32 -1.88 9.41
CA MET A 116 -9.03 -3.07 9.89
C MET A 116 -10.20 -2.65 10.77
N VAL A 117 -11.30 -3.40 10.71
CA VAL A 117 -12.45 -3.22 11.59
C VAL A 117 -12.69 -4.54 12.30
N ASN A 118 -12.41 -4.59 13.61
CA ASN A 118 -12.49 -5.82 14.42
C ASN A 118 -11.70 -6.98 13.80
N GLY A 119 -10.49 -6.71 13.33
CA GLY A 119 -9.65 -7.70 12.64
C GLY A 119 -10.12 -8.08 11.23
N LYS A 120 -11.03 -7.33 10.60
CA LYS A 120 -11.57 -7.66 9.26
C LYS A 120 -11.22 -6.62 8.20
N VAL A 121 -11.11 -7.10 6.96
CA VAL A 121 -10.98 -6.34 5.71
C VAL A 121 -11.79 -7.03 4.61
N ASP A 122 -12.03 -6.36 3.49
CA ASP A 122 -12.61 -7.00 2.31
C ASP A 122 -11.57 -7.12 1.20
N CYS A 123 -11.52 -8.25 0.53
CA CYS A 123 -10.62 -8.51 -0.60
C CYS A 123 -11.41 -9.02 -1.81
N TYR A 124 -11.01 -8.55 -2.99
CA TYR A 124 -11.57 -8.96 -4.28
C TYR A 124 -10.58 -9.86 -5.01
N ARG A 125 -11.09 -10.91 -5.64
CA ARG A 125 -10.36 -11.80 -6.54
C ARG A 125 -11.14 -11.97 -7.84
N HIS A 126 -10.54 -11.63 -8.98
CA HIS A 126 -11.14 -11.91 -10.28
C HIS A 126 -11.09 -13.41 -10.63
N SER A 127 -12.02 -13.90 -11.46
CA SER A 127 -12.13 -15.31 -11.84
C SER A 127 -10.94 -15.85 -12.64
N SER A 128 -10.13 -14.98 -13.24
CA SER A 128 -8.90 -15.36 -13.92
C SER A 128 -7.78 -15.81 -12.97
N ILE A 129 -7.93 -15.60 -11.66
CA ILE A 129 -6.96 -15.99 -10.63
C ILE A 129 -7.45 -17.27 -9.97
N ALA A 130 -6.69 -18.37 -9.97
CA ALA A 130 -7.04 -19.51 -9.13
C ALA A 130 -6.93 -19.13 -7.63
N VAL A 131 -7.74 -19.75 -6.75
CA VAL A 131 -7.63 -19.50 -5.29
C VAL A 131 -6.21 -19.75 -4.79
N SER A 132 -5.55 -20.80 -5.26
CA SER A 132 -4.17 -21.15 -4.91
C SER A 132 -3.11 -20.19 -5.48
N ALA A 133 -3.48 -19.36 -6.46
CA ALA A 133 -2.57 -18.38 -7.04
C ALA A 133 -2.67 -17.01 -6.33
N MET A 134 -3.82 -16.72 -5.71
CA MET A 134 -4.04 -15.51 -4.94
C MET A 134 -3.43 -15.65 -3.54
N HIS A 135 -2.66 -14.66 -3.13
CA HIS A 135 -2.17 -14.56 -1.77
C HIS A 135 -2.61 -13.25 -1.13
N MET A 136 -3.02 -13.35 0.13
CA MET A 136 -3.34 -12.24 1.00
C MET A 136 -2.72 -12.52 2.35
N TYR A 137 -1.45 -12.13 2.47
CA TYR A 137 -0.67 -12.32 3.67
C TYR A 137 -0.84 -11.10 4.58
N LEU A 138 -1.25 -11.32 5.83
CA LEU A 138 -1.12 -10.32 6.89
C LEU A 138 0.30 -10.40 7.43
N THR A 139 1.17 -9.44 7.10
CA THR A 139 2.58 -9.43 7.53
C THR A 139 2.78 -8.72 8.87
N GLY A 140 1.80 -7.91 9.25
CA GLY A 140 1.79 -7.19 10.52
C GLY A 140 0.53 -6.33 10.66
N TYR A 141 0.43 -5.60 11.75
CA TYR A 141 -0.69 -4.70 11.99
C TYR A 141 -0.30 -3.57 12.95
N LEU A 142 -1.08 -2.49 12.90
CA LEU A 142 -0.96 -1.33 13.79
C LEU A 142 -2.10 -1.36 14.80
N LYS A 143 -1.77 -1.20 16.09
CA LYS A 143 -2.75 -1.10 17.18
C LYS A 143 -3.27 0.33 17.39
N SER A 144 -2.47 1.33 17.06
CA SER A 144 -2.78 2.75 17.24
C SER A 144 -1.77 3.63 16.46
N GLY A 145 -1.84 4.95 16.62
CA GLY A 145 -0.88 5.89 16.01
C GLY A 145 -1.23 6.26 14.57
N GLY A 146 -2.52 6.28 14.24
CA GLY A 146 -2.98 6.65 12.92
C GLY A 146 -4.47 6.98 12.87
N ASP A 147 -4.90 7.47 11.72
CA ASP A 147 -6.29 7.71 11.39
C ASP A 147 -6.56 7.13 10.00
N PHE A 148 -7.33 6.04 9.97
CA PHE A 148 -7.67 5.32 8.75
C PHE A 148 -9.16 5.39 8.48
N ARG A 149 -9.48 5.60 7.21
CA ARG A 149 -10.85 5.73 6.74
C ARG A 149 -11.42 4.40 6.30
N THR A 150 -12.74 4.31 6.37
CA THR A 150 -13.48 3.20 5.75
C THR A 150 -13.55 3.39 4.22
N ASN A 151 -13.71 4.64 3.76
CA ASN A 151 -13.66 4.99 2.34
C ASN A 151 -12.49 5.93 2.10
N ALA A 152 -11.68 5.66 1.08
CA ALA A 152 -10.56 6.52 0.74
C ALA A 152 -11.04 7.85 0.14
N ILE A 153 -10.21 8.88 0.26
CA ILE A 153 -10.46 10.20 -0.36
C ILE A 153 -9.69 10.30 -1.66
N ASP A 154 -10.32 10.81 -2.71
CA ASP A 154 -9.63 11.15 -3.93
C ASP A 154 -8.75 12.38 -3.73
N ILE A 155 -7.44 12.20 -3.91
CA ILE A 155 -6.42 13.25 -3.82
C ILE A 155 -5.68 13.41 -5.15
N THR A 156 -6.32 13.00 -6.26
CA THR A 156 -5.73 13.06 -7.59
C THR A 156 -5.54 14.53 -8.01
N PRO A 157 -4.32 14.99 -8.30
CA PRO A 157 -4.11 16.34 -8.84
C PRO A 157 -4.72 16.47 -10.23
N LEU A 158 -5.13 17.67 -10.65
CA LEU A 158 -5.71 17.88 -11.99
C LEU A 158 -4.64 17.94 -13.08
N ASP A 159 -3.46 18.44 -12.78
CA ASP A 159 -2.38 18.58 -13.76
C ASP A 159 -1.69 17.23 -14.03
N THR A 160 -1.10 17.11 -15.22
CA THR A 160 -0.24 15.99 -15.62
C THR A 160 1.17 16.51 -15.92
N GLY A 161 2.17 15.64 -15.81
CA GLY A 161 3.57 15.98 -16.11
C GLY A 161 4.26 16.89 -15.09
N LEU A 162 3.58 17.30 -14.01
CA LEU A 162 4.10 18.19 -12.97
C LEU A 162 3.94 17.57 -11.57
N TRP A 163 4.87 17.90 -10.68
CA TRP A 163 4.74 17.59 -9.25
C TRP A 163 3.81 18.62 -8.62
N VAL A 164 2.64 18.17 -8.18
CA VAL A 164 1.60 19.02 -7.62
C VAL A 164 1.53 18.79 -6.11
N PRO A 165 1.67 19.83 -5.27
CA PRO A 165 1.37 19.73 -3.85
C PRO A 165 -0.10 19.41 -3.65
N VAL A 166 -0.39 18.36 -2.88
CA VAL A 166 -1.74 17.96 -2.51
C VAL A 166 -1.85 17.87 -1.00
N GLY A 167 -2.88 18.52 -0.47
CA GLY A 167 -3.16 18.54 0.95
C GLY A 167 -3.55 17.17 1.49
N ILE A 168 -3.23 16.94 2.75
CA ILE A 168 -3.55 15.70 3.46
C ILE A 168 -4.90 15.87 4.13
N HIS A 169 -5.85 15.00 3.81
CA HIS A 169 -7.22 15.23 4.23
C HIS A 169 -7.59 14.58 5.59
N VAL A 170 -6.74 13.76 6.23
CA VAL A 170 -6.98 13.17 7.58
C VAL A 170 -5.93 13.57 8.62
N GLY A 171 -6.39 13.72 9.86
CA GLY A 171 -5.89 12.93 11.00
C GLY A 171 -4.42 13.09 11.36
N ALA A 172 -4.01 14.34 11.59
CA ALA A 172 -2.93 14.86 12.44
C ALA A 172 -2.35 16.11 11.78
N GLU A 173 -2.02 17.14 12.57
CA GLU A 173 -1.32 18.34 12.07
C GLU A 173 0.05 17.98 11.47
N PHE A 174 0.66 16.90 11.97
CA PHE A 174 2.00 16.43 11.58
C PHE A 174 2.03 14.91 11.38
N PRO A 175 1.47 14.37 10.29
CA PRO A 175 1.57 12.95 10.03
C PRO A 175 3.03 12.54 9.77
N THR A 176 3.40 11.34 10.18
CA THR A 176 4.70 10.73 9.89
C THR A 176 4.68 9.95 8.58
N LEU A 177 3.51 9.43 8.20
CA LEU A 177 3.30 8.63 6.99
C LEU A 177 1.86 8.80 6.49
N ILE A 178 1.68 8.66 5.18
CA ILE A 178 0.37 8.57 4.52
C ILE A 178 0.30 7.29 3.71
N SER A 179 -0.80 6.55 3.82
CA SER A 179 -1.13 5.44 2.92
C SER A 179 -1.92 5.97 1.71
N VAL A 180 -1.34 5.83 0.52
CA VAL A 180 -1.94 6.26 -0.75
C VAL A 180 -2.03 5.07 -1.69
N GLU A 181 -3.22 4.73 -2.13
CA GLU A 181 -3.45 3.80 -3.22
C GLU A 181 -3.33 4.55 -4.55
N CYS A 182 -2.59 3.99 -5.49
CA CYS A 182 -2.36 4.56 -6.80
C CYS A 182 -2.81 3.56 -7.85
N PHE A 183 -3.63 4.00 -8.81
CA PHE A 183 -4.04 3.15 -9.91
C PHE A 183 -4.25 3.92 -11.21
N THR A 184 -4.40 3.17 -12.30
CA THR A 184 -4.69 3.69 -13.64
C THR A 184 -5.69 2.82 -14.38
N THR A 185 -6.46 3.41 -15.29
CA THR A 185 -7.48 2.72 -16.08
C THR A 185 -6.97 2.27 -17.46
N THR A 186 -5.82 2.77 -17.93
CA THR A 186 -5.33 2.57 -19.32
C THR A 186 -4.08 1.71 -19.48
N GLY A 187 -3.62 1.04 -18.41
CA GLY A 187 -2.49 0.11 -18.46
C GLY A 187 -1.22 0.68 -17.82
N TYR A 188 -0.04 0.33 -18.32
CA TYR A 188 1.22 0.79 -17.73
C TYR A 188 1.41 2.29 -17.90
N THR A 189 1.48 3.01 -16.78
CA THR A 189 1.72 4.46 -16.77
C THR A 189 2.73 4.82 -15.69
N TYR A 190 3.32 6.01 -15.81
CA TYR A 190 4.15 6.56 -14.76
C TYR A 190 3.28 7.33 -13.75
N PHE A 191 3.60 7.14 -12.48
CA PHE A 191 3.13 8.01 -11.41
C PHE A 191 4.17 8.06 -10.30
N GLY A 192 4.04 9.05 -9.44
CA GLY A 192 4.94 9.22 -8.31
C GLY A 192 4.28 9.92 -7.14
N SER A 193 4.87 9.71 -5.99
CA SER A 193 4.47 10.36 -4.75
C SER A 193 5.71 10.61 -3.91
N ARG A 194 5.88 11.83 -3.39
CA ARG A 194 7.06 12.20 -2.60
C ARG A 194 6.74 13.23 -1.53
N LYS A 195 7.68 13.40 -0.61
CA LYS A 195 7.67 14.53 0.33
C LYS A 195 7.78 15.85 -0.44
N THR A 196 6.97 16.84 -0.09
CA THR A 196 7.02 18.17 -0.71
C THR A 196 8.44 18.74 -0.65
N LYS A 197 8.91 19.31 -1.78
CA LYS A 197 10.29 19.80 -1.96
C LYS A 197 11.40 18.74 -1.87
N SER A 198 11.08 17.46 -2.00
CA SER A 198 12.10 16.42 -2.17
C SER A 198 12.87 16.67 -3.47
N TYR A 199 14.21 16.65 -3.42
CA TYR A 199 15.07 16.75 -4.61
C TYR A 199 15.11 15.46 -5.45
N ARG A 200 14.48 14.39 -4.97
CA ARG A 200 14.42 13.12 -5.72
C ARG A 200 13.02 12.91 -6.27
N ASP A 201 12.99 12.65 -7.57
CA ASP A 201 11.82 12.12 -8.25
C ASP A 201 11.69 10.64 -7.89
N ILE A 202 10.59 10.31 -7.23
CA ILE A 202 10.21 8.93 -6.92
C ILE A 202 9.09 8.57 -7.88
N LEU A 203 9.49 8.28 -9.12
CA LEU A 203 8.60 7.90 -10.22
C LEU A 203 8.73 6.41 -10.45
N SER A 204 7.61 5.74 -10.69
CA SER A 204 7.61 4.35 -11.09
C SER A 204 6.61 4.10 -12.20
N ARG A 205 6.99 3.21 -13.11
CA ARG A 205 6.09 2.67 -14.12
C ARG A 205 5.38 1.47 -13.50
N TYR A 206 4.07 1.58 -13.30
CA TYR A 206 3.29 0.52 -12.68
C TYR A 206 2.25 -0.06 -13.63
N PRO A 207 2.06 -1.39 -13.63
CA PRO A 207 1.12 -2.06 -14.52
C PRO A 207 -0.31 -1.59 -14.44
N ARG A 208 -0.78 -1.20 -13.24
CA ARG A 208 -2.12 -0.64 -13.05
C ARG A 208 -2.47 -0.22 -11.64
N HIS A 209 -1.90 -0.84 -10.59
CA HIS A 209 -2.34 -0.60 -9.21
C HIS A 209 -1.27 -0.94 -8.17
N THR A 210 -1.09 -0.10 -7.16
CA THR A 210 -0.16 -0.29 -6.02
C THR A 210 -0.59 0.56 -4.82
N PHE A 211 0.04 0.36 -3.66
CA PHE A 211 0.00 1.31 -2.56
C PHE A 211 1.39 1.88 -2.29
N ASN A 212 1.39 3.17 -2.00
CA ASN A 212 2.56 3.95 -1.62
C ASN A 212 2.42 4.42 -0.18
N CYS A 213 3.56 4.54 0.49
CA CYS A 213 3.67 5.16 1.80
C CYS A 213 4.57 6.38 1.72
N VAL A 214 4.06 7.56 2.05
CA VAL A 214 4.77 8.82 1.84
C VAL A 214 4.94 9.56 3.15
N HIS A 215 6.16 10.02 3.43
CA HIS A 215 6.41 10.95 4.52
C HIS A 215 6.03 12.37 4.07
N PRO A 216 5.11 13.07 4.75
CA PRO A 216 4.69 14.41 4.36
C PRO A 216 5.66 15.51 4.82
N ALA A 217 5.50 16.73 4.32
CA ALA A 217 6.22 17.90 4.84
C ALA A 217 5.60 18.41 6.16
N ILE A 218 6.26 19.39 6.79
CA ILE A 218 5.84 20.01 8.06
C ILE A 218 4.53 20.80 7.91
N VAL A 219 4.24 21.31 6.72
CA VAL A 219 2.92 21.78 6.32
C VAL A 219 2.30 20.61 5.56
N PRO A 220 1.16 20.05 5.99
CA PRO A 220 0.78 18.67 5.70
C PRO A 220 0.33 18.49 4.25
N ASP A 221 1.33 18.46 3.37
CA ASP A 221 1.22 18.21 1.96
C ASP A 221 2.21 17.08 1.58
N ILE A 222 1.86 16.39 0.50
CA ILE A 222 2.79 15.60 -0.30
C ILE A 222 2.77 16.14 -1.73
N GLU A 223 3.75 15.78 -2.53
CA GLU A 223 3.70 16.03 -3.97
C GLU A 223 3.35 14.75 -4.70
N LEU A 224 2.36 14.83 -5.59
CA LEU A 224 1.93 13.77 -6.48
C LEU A 224 2.26 14.15 -7.92
N TRP A 225 2.63 13.15 -8.72
CA TRP A 225 2.92 13.32 -10.14
C TRP A 225 2.20 12.23 -10.93
N ARG A 226 1.54 12.61 -12.01
CA ARG A 226 0.90 11.68 -12.94
C ARG A 226 1.24 11.99 -14.39
N ASP A 227 1.48 10.94 -15.16
CA ASP A 227 1.77 11.04 -16.60
C ASP A 227 0.49 11.37 -17.40
N THR A 228 -0.62 10.74 -17.03
CA THR A 228 -1.91 10.84 -17.75
C THR A 228 -3.06 11.14 -16.80
N VAL A 229 -4.18 11.59 -17.37
CA VAL A 229 -5.42 11.85 -16.64
C VAL A 229 -6.05 10.59 -16.05
N ASP A 230 -5.64 9.41 -16.53
CA ASP A 230 -6.13 8.10 -16.08
C ASP A 230 -5.51 7.64 -14.77
N VAL A 231 -4.47 8.32 -14.28
CA VAL A 231 -3.87 8.04 -12.97
C VAL A 231 -4.71 8.68 -11.88
N HIS A 232 -5.01 7.86 -10.87
CA HIS A 232 -5.75 8.25 -9.68
C HIS A 232 -4.96 7.93 -8.41
N PHE A 233 -5.12 8.80 -7.42
CA PHE A 233 -4.53 8.67 -6.08
C PHE A 233 -5.62 8.72 -5.03
N LYS A 234 -5.67 7.71 -4.16
CA LYS A 234 -6.67 7.60 -3.09
C LYS A 234 -6.00 7.50 -1.73
N GLN A 235 -6.32 8.43 -0.84
CA GLN A 235 -5.80 8.45 0.52
C GLN A 235 -6.61 7.54 1.44
N HIS A 236 -5.97 6.50 1.98
CA HIS A 236 -6.58 5.55 2.92
C HIS A 236 -6.44 5.97 4.38
N GLY A 237 -5.32 6.59 4.74
CA GLY A 237 -5.07 6.99 6.13
C GLY A 237 -3.74 7.68 6.35
N THR A 238 -3.54 8.14 7.58
CA THR A 238 -2.32 8.78 8.09
C THR A 238 -1.81 8.08 9.34
N LEU A 239 -0.51 8.16 9.56
CA LEU A 239 0.16 7.75 10.80
C LEU A 239 0.75 8.98 11.49
N TYR A 240 0.89 8.95 12.83
CA TYR A 240 1.47 10.01 13.65
C TYR A 240 2.30 9.46 14.83
#